data_AF-A0A2H5QUC7-F1
#
_entry.id   AF-A0A2H5QUC7-F1
#
_cell.length_a   1.000
_cell.length_b   1.000
_cell.length_c   1.000
_cell.angle_alpha   90.00
_cell.angle_beta   90.00
_cell.angle_gamma   90.00
#
_symmetry.space_group_name_H-M   'P 1'
#
loop_
_entity.id
_entity.type
_entity.pdbx_description
1 polymer ?
#
loop_
_entity_poly.entity_id
_entity_poly.type
_entity_poly.pdbx_seq_one_letter_code
_entity_poly.pdbx_strand_id
1 'polypeptide(L)'
;MGSLTGIDESLQYPVARRDESIVDDYHGFKIPDPYRWIQMRKRYSPLHNVRRPWEQDPDKPSQYPSTLLLTADHDDRVVPLHSLKLLATNPILGLIECKAGHGAGRPTQKMIDEAADCYGFMAKMLGASWIE
;
A
#
# COMPACT_ATOMS: atom_id res chain seq x y z
N MET A 1 -39.04 -27.25 5.39
CA MET A 1 -37.97 -27.40 6.40
C MET A 1 -36.63 -27.48 5.68
N GLY A 2 -35.92 -26.36 5.54
CA GLY A 2 -34.56 -26.33 4.99
C GLY A 2 -33.63 -25.94 6.12
N SER A 3 -32.77 -26.87 6.55
CA SER A 3 -31.86 -26.70 7.67
C SER A 3 -30.77 -25.69 7.31
N LEU A 4 -30.75 -24.55 8.00
CA LEU A 4 -29.64 -23.59 7.96
C LEU A 4 -28.50 -24.10 8.86
N THR A 5 -27.82 -25.16 8.44
CA THR A 5 -26.51 -25.53 9.03
C THR A 5 -25.42 -24.79 8.29
N GLY A 6 -25.33 -23.48 8.52
CA GLY A 6 -24.21 -22.68 8.08
C GLY A 6 -23.04 -22.86 9.05
N ILE A 7 -22.03 -23.61 8.62
CA ILE A 7 -20.60 -23.47 8.97
C ILE A 7 -20.30 -22.59 10.19
N ASP A 8 -20.31 -23.21 11.37
CA ASP A 8 -19.59 -22.76 12.56
C ASP A 8 -18.11 -23.13 12.42
N GLU A 9 -17.46 -22.67 11.34
CA GLU A 9 -16.01 -22.77 11.24
C GLU A 9 -15.43 -21.55 11.96
N SER A 10 -14.96 -21.79 13.18
CA SER A 10 -14.18 -20.81 13.93
C SER A 10 -13.05 -20.30 13.02
N LEU A 11 -12.99 -19.00 12.80
CA LEU A 11 -11.99 -18.37 11.93
C LEU A 11 -10.58 -18.74 12.44
N GLN A 12 -9.92 -19.70 11.80
CA GLN A 12 -8.63 -20.17 12.25
C GLN A 12 -7.56 -19.21 11.75
N TYR A 13 -7.13 -18.32 12.64
CA TYR A 13 -6.03 -17.40 12.33
C TYR A 13 -4.72 -18.18 12.18
N PRO A 14 -3.90 -17.83 11.18
CA PRO A 14 -2.59 -18.46 11.02
C PRO A 14 -1.70 -18.16 12.22
N VAL A 15 -0.88 -19.15 12.60
CA VAL A 15 0.09 -18.98 13.69
C VAL A 15 1.10 -17.89 13.30
N ALA A 16 1.24 -16.89 14.16
CA ALA A 16 2.19 -15.81 13.92
C ALA A 16 3.64 -16.34 13.99
N ARG A 17 4.46 -15.95 13.00
CA ARG A 17 5.90 -16.22 13.02
C ARG A 17 6.51 -15.67 14.32
N ARG A 18 7.40 -16.45 14.91
CA ARG A 18 8.19 -16.08 16.08
C ARG A 18 9.68 -16.11 15.72
N ASP A 19 10.44 -15.19 16.27
CA ASP A 19 11.89 -15.11 16.10
C ASP A 19 12.57 -15.02 17.48
N GLU A 20 12.93 -16.17 18.04
CA GLU A 20 13.51 -16.27 19.39
C GLU A 20 14.96 -15.74 19.46
N SER A 21 15.56 -15.33 18.33
CA SER A 21 16.93 -14.79 18.31
C SER A 21 17.04 -13.38 18.88
N ILE A 22 15.92 -12.66 18.99
CA ILE A 22 15.91 -11.27 19.44
C ILE A 22 15.62 -11.21 20.94
N VAL A 23 16.65 -10.82 21.70
CA VAL A 23 16.59 -10.68 23.15
C VAL A 23 17.15 -9.30 23.53
N ASP A 24 16.34 -8.49 24.20
CA ASP A 24 16.76 -7.21 24.75
C ASP A 24 17.37 -7.39 26.14
N ASP A 25 18.27 -6.49 26.50
CA ASP A 25 18.77 -6.35 27.87
C ASP A 25 18.14 -5.11 28.49
N TYR A 26 17.35 -5.30 29.54
CA TYR A 26 16.68 -4.23 30.25
C TYR A 26 17.05 -4.29 31.73
N HIS A 27 17.90 -3.35 32.16
CA HIS A 27 18.44 -3.29 33.54
C HIS A 27 19.11 -4.61 33.98
N GLY A 28 19.83 -5.29 33.09
CA GLY A 28 20.49 -6.56 33.37
C GLY A 28 19.58 -7.79 33.23
N PHE A 29 18.30 -7.61 32.94
CA PHE A 29 17.38 -8.71 32.66
C PHE A 29 17.26 -8.94 31.15
N LYS A 30 17.47 -10.20 30.74
CA LYS A 30 17.27 -10.64 29.35
C LYS A 30 15.77 -10.87 29.09
N ILE A 31 15.18 -10.09 28.19
CA ILE A 31 13.77 -10.17 27.82
C ILE A 31 13.67 -10.56 26.34
N PRO A 32 13.15 -11.74 26.00
CA PRO A 32 12.93 -12.13 24.60
C PRO A 32 11.79 -11.32 23.97
N ASP A 33 12.01 -10.80 22.75
CA ASP A 33 10.98 -10.13 21.93
C ASP A 33 10.77 -10.88 20.60
N PRO A 34 10.09 -12.04 20.62
CA PRO A 34 9.92 -12.89 19.45
C PRO A 34 9.04 -12.29 18.35
N TYR A 35 8.37 -11.16 18.62
CA TYR A 35 7.44 -10.50 17.69
C TYR A 35 7.94 -9.13 17.21
N ARG A 36 9.21 -8.80 17.47
CA ARG A 36 9.80 -7.51 17.08
C ARG A 36 9.62 -7.18 15.60
N TRP A 37 9.66 -8.21 14.76
CA TRP A 37 9.45 -8.10 13.31
C TRP A 37 8.09 -7.46 12.95
N ILE A 38 7.04 -7.65 13.75
CA ILE A 38 5.72 -7.02 13.52
C ILE A 38 5.83 -5.51 13.69
N GLN A 39 6.52 -5.07 14.74
CA GLN A 39 6.76 -3.66 15.00
C GLN A 39 7.62 -3.04 13.90
N MET A 40 8.68 -3.74 13.48
CA MET A 40 9.51 -3.32 12.36
C MET A 40 8.67 -3.16 11.09
N ARG A 41 7.80 -4.13 10.76
CA ARG A 41 6.89 -4.05 9.62
C ARG A 41 5.95 -2.83 9.67
N LYS A 42 5.44 -2.49 10.85
CA LYS A 42 4.60 -1.30 11.03
C LYS A 42 5.38 0.00 10.82
N ARG A 43 6.66 0.05 11.21
CA ARG A 43 7.48 1.27 11.09
C ARG A 43 7.67 1.76 9.66
N TYR A 44 7.75 0.85 8.67
CA TYR A 44 7.93 1.22 7.26
C TYR A 44 6.66 1.04 6.41
N SER A 45 5.56 0.52 6.96
CA SER A 45 4.35 0.27 6.20
C SER A 45 3.75 1.58 5.66
N PRO A 46 3.58 1.74 4.33
CA PRO A 46 3.06 2.99 3.76
C PRO A 46 1.70 3.38 4.36
N LEU A 47 0.79 2.42 4.47
CA LEU A 47 -0.56 2.64 5.01
C LEU A 47 -0.57 3.17 6.45
N HIS A 48 0.36 2.72 7.29
CA HIS A 48 0.38 3.06 8.72
C HIS A 48 1.21 4.32 9.02
N ASN A 49 1.86 4.91 8.01
CA ASN A 49 2.77 6.04 8.18
C ASN A 49 2.38 7.26 7.34
N VAL A 50 1.13 7.32 6.84
CA VAL A 50 0.59 8.54 6.24
C VAL A 50 0.37 9.57 7.35
N ARG A 51 1.21 10.61 7.37
CA ARG A 51 1.14 11.73 8.33
C ARG A 51 1.12 13.06 7.59
N ARG A 52 0.58 14.11 8.19
CA ARG A 52 0.58 15.45 7.60
C ARG A 52 1.97 16.09 7.78
N PRO A 53 2.73 16.34 6.69
CA PRO A 53 4.10 16.86 6.83
C PRO A 53 4.12 18.27 7.42
N TRP A 54 3.15 19.10 7.04
CA TRP A 54 2.99 20.48 7.55
C TRP A 54 2.66 20.57 9.04
N GLU A 55 2.19 19.49 9.69
CA GLU A 55 1.97 19.46 11.14
C GLU A 55 3.23 19.07 11.92
N GLN A 56 4.23 18.47 11.26
CA GLN A 56 5.46 17.99 11.90
C GLN A 56 6.54 19.06 11.98
N ASP A 57 6.60 19.93 10.97
CA ASP A 57 7.55 21.04 10.89
C ASP A 57 6.79 22.31 10.47
N PRO A 58 6.29 23.11 11.45
CA PRO A 58 5.49 24.30 11.17
C PRO A 58 6.27 25.41 10.44
N ASP A 59 7.59 25.43 10.61
CA ASP A 59 8.46 26.48 10.07
C ASP A 59 8.86 26.20 8.62
N LYS A 60 8.64 24.97 8.15
CA LYS A 60 8.95 24.55 6.78
C LYS A 60 7.69 24.17 6.00
N PRO A 61 7.35 24.87 4.91
CA PRO A 61 6.25 24.45 4.06
C PRO A 61 6.58 23.07 3.47
N SER A 62 5.81 22.05 3.87
CA SER A 62 6.02 20.67 3.45
C SER A 62 4.70 20.02 3.06
N GLN A 63 4.68 19.38 1.91
CA GLN A 63 3.55 18.62 1.39
C GLN A 63 4.06 17.32 0.76
N TYR A 64 3.16 16.34 0.61
CA TYR A 64 3.47 15.17 -0.21
C TYR A 64 3.66 15.59 -1.67
N PRO A 65 4.55 14.91 -2.41
CA PRO A 65 4.60 15.08 -3.86
C PRO A 65 3.27 14.63 -4.49
N SER A 66 2.92 15.23 -5.62
CA SER A 66 1.79 14.76 -6.43
C SER A 66 1.97 13.27 -6.75
N THR A 67 1.05 12.45 -6.23
CA THR A 67 1.14 11.00 -6.30
C THR A 67 -0.01 10.44 -7.12
N LEU A 68 0.33 9.62 -8.11
CA LEU A 68 -0.60 8.83 -8.91
C LEU A 68 -0.41 7.35 -8.55
N LEU A 69 -1.46 6.72 -8.02
CA LEU A 69 -1.43 5.31 -7.63
C LEU A 69 -2.13 4.44 -8.68
N LEU A 70 -1.41 3.49 -9.26
CA LEU A 70 -1.93 2.61 -10.30
C LEU A 70 -2.32 1.25 -9.71
N THR A 71 -3.44 0.70 -10.16
CA THR A 71 -3.85 -0.68 -9.84
C THR A 71 -4.81 -1.20 -10.91
N ALA A 72 -4.97 -2.51 -11.00
CA ALA A 72 -6.03 -3.14 -11.77
C ALA A 72 -7.19 -3.58 -10.86
N ASP A 73 -8.40 -3.76 -11.38
CA ASP A 73 -9.55 -4.21 -10.59
C ASP A 73 -9.55 -5.73 -10.29
N HIS A 74 -8.92 -6.53 -11.14
CA HIS A 74 -8.82 -8.00 -11.01
C HIS A 74 -7.35 -8.46 -10.88
N ASP A 75 -6.49 -7.67 -10.24
CA ASP A 75 -5.12 -8.10 -9.92
C ASP A 75 -5.14 -9.19 -8.84
N ASP A 76 -4.76 -10.40 -9.23
CA ASP A 76 -4.72 -11.59 -8.38
C ASP A 76 -3.36 -11.82 -7.69
N ARG A 77 -2.32 -11.08 -8.09
CA ARG A 77 -0.97 -11.18 -7.52
C ARG A 77 -0.73 -10.14 -6.43
N VAL A 78 -1.19 -8.91 -6.65
CA VAL A 78 -1.17 -7.84 -5.65
C VAL A 78 -2.58 -7.25 -5.57
N VAL A 79 -3.35 -7.72 -4.59
CA VAL A 79 -4.77 -7.38 -4.51
C VAL A 79 -5.00 -5.86 -4.45
N PRO A 80 -6.01 -5.33 -5.16
CA PRO A 80 -6.21 -3.87 -5.30
C PRO A 80 -6.51 -3.18 -3.97
N LEU A 81 -6.96 -3.94 -2.96
CA LEU A 81 -7.20 -3.49 -1.60
C LEU A 81 -5.98 -2.76 -1.00
N HIS A 82 -4.76 -3.14 -1.35
CA HIS A 82 -3.56 -2.43 -0.89
C HIS A 82 -3.58 -0.96 -1.33
N SER A 83 -3.84 -0.73 -2.61
CA SER A 83 -3.90 0.59 -3.21
C SER A 83 -5.12 1.38 -2.72
N LEU A 84 -6.28 0.73 -2.65
CA LEU A 84 -7.53 1.36 -2.20
C LEU A 84 -7.46 1.83 -0.74
N LYS A 85 -6.82 1.05 0.14
CA LYS A 85 -6.63 1.47 1.54
C LYS A 85 -5.72 2.69 1.65
N LEU A 86 -4.67 2.76 0.82
CA LEU A 86 -3.77 3.91 0.80
C LEU A 86 -4.48 5.17 0.27
N LEU A 87 -5.26 5.03 -0.81
CA LEU A 87 -6.10 6.10 -1.38
C LEU A 87 -7.13 6.64 -0.37
N ALA A 88 -7.74 5.76 0.43
CA ALA A 88 -8.69 6.21 1.45
C ALA A 88 -8.02 6.99 2.59
N THR A 89 -6.74 6.73 2.86
CA THR A 89 -6.01 7.32 4.00
C THR A 89 -5.30 8.63 3.60
N ASN A 90 -5.09 8.87 2.31
CA ASN A 90 -4.37 10.04 1.79
C ASN A 90 -5.10 10.59 0.56
N PRO A 91 -5.45 11.89 0.48
CA PRO A 91 -6.10 12.47 -0.69
C PRO A 91 -5.13 12.58 -1.89
N ILE A 92 -4.81 11.44 -2.50
CA ILE A 92 -3.98 11.29 -3.70
C ILE A 92 -4.80 10.72 -4.86
N LEU A 93 -4.33 10.87 -6.10
CA LEU A 93 -5.05 10.37 -7.27
C LEU A 93 -4.80 8.87 -7.46
N GLY A 94 -5.85 8.12 -7.78
CA GLY A 94 -5.76 6.70 -8.13
C GLY A 94 -6.27 6.47 -9.54
N LEU A 95 -5.51 5.73 -10.35
CA LEU A 95 -5.93 5.21 -11.64
C LEU A 95 -6.16 3.71 -11.49
N ILE A 96 -7.43 3.30 -11.65
CA ILE A 96 -7.87 1.91 -11.53
C ILE A 96 -8.23 1.42 -12.92
N GLU A 97 -7.45 0.49 -13.45
CA GLU A 97 -7.78 -0.13 -14.71
C GLU A 97 -8.93 -1.13 -14.54
N CYS A 98 -10.02 -0.90 -15.28
CA CYS A 98 -11.15 -1.81 -15.33
C CYS A 98 -10.89 -2.98 -16.31
N LYS A 99 -11.37 -4.19 -15.97
CA LYS A 99 -11.17 -5.40 -16.78
C LYS A 99 -9.68 -5.65 -17.06
N ALA A 100 -8.86 -5.55 -16.03
CA ALA A 100 -7.43 -5.79 -16.11
C ALA A 100 -6.95 -6.57 -14.87
N GLY A 101 -6.00 -7.47 -15.06
CA GLY A 101 -5.30 -8.16 -13.98
C GLY A 101 -3.89 -7.62 -13.78
N HIS A 102 -3.00 -8.42 -13.22
CA HIS A 102 -1.63 -8.03 -12.82
C HIS A 102 -0.73 -7.49 -13.95
N GLY A 103 -1.10 -7.67 -15.21
CA GLY A 103 -0.35 -7.16 -16.36
C GLY A 103 -0.11 -8.19 -17.46
N ALA A 104 -0.07 -9.48 -17.13
CA ALA A 104 0.09 -10.54 -18.11
C ALA A 104 -1.11 -10.57 -19.06
N GLY A 105 -0.85 -10.51 -20.38
CA GLY A 105 -1.89 -10.55 -21.41
C GLY A 105 -2.71 -9.26 -21.56
N ARG A 106 -2.26 -8.12 -21.01
CA ARG A 106 -2.92 -6.84 -21.26
C ARG A 106 -2.83 -6.45 -22.75
N PRO A 107 -3.91 -5.89 -23.34
CA PRO A 107 -3.85 -5.31 -24.67
C PRO A 107 -2.80 -4.20 -24.74
N THR A 108 -2.01 -4.16 -25.83
CA THR A 108 -0.99 -3.13 -26.05
C THR A 108 -1.54 -1.72 -25.94
N GLN A 109 -2.78 -1.49 -26.39
CA GLN A 109 -3.43 -0.19 -26.28
C GLN A 109 -3.55 0.28 -24.84
N LYS A 110 -4.00 -0.58 -23.91
CA LYS A 110 -4.11 -0.23 -22.49
C LYS A 110 -2.75 0.12 -21.89
N MET A 111 -1.70 -0.60 -22.29
CA MET A 111 -0.34 -0.29 -21.84
C MET A 111 0.13 1.08 -22.34
N ILE A 112 -0.22 1.45 -23.58
CA ILE A 112 0.09 2.77 -24.14
C ILE A 112 -0.70 3.86 -23.40
N ASP A 113 -1.99 3.63 -23.13
CA ASP A 113 -2.85 4.58 -22.43
C ASP A 113 -2.35 4.81 -20.99
N GLU A 114 -2.04 3.75 -20.24
CA GLU A 114 -1.48 3.84 -18.89
C GLU A 114 -0.15 4.63 -18.88
N ALA A 115 0.73 4.35 -19.85
CA ALA A 115 1.99 5.08 -20.00
C ALA A 115 1.75 6.56 -20.34
N ALA A 116 0.83 6.86 -21.27
CA ALA A 116 0.50 8.22 -21.65
C ALA A 116 -0.03 9.03 -20.47
N ASP A 117 -0.90 8.44 -19.65
CA ASP A 117 -1.42 9.06 -18.43
C ASP A 117 -0.31 9.31 -17.40
N CYS A 118 0.60 8.35 -17.20
CA CYS A 118 1.73 8.50 -16.29
C CYS A 118 2.68 9.63 -16.70
N TYR A 119 3.08 9.65 -17.98
CA TYR A 119 3.97 10.68 -18.51
C TYR A 119 3.27 12.05 -18.56
N GLY A 120 2.00 12.10 -18.92
CA GLY A 120 1.19 13.32 -18.92
C GLY A 120 1.04 13.91 -17.52
N PHE A 121 0.73 13.07 -16.52
CA PHE A 121 0.68 13.48 -15.11
C PHE A 121 2.03 14.00 -14.64
N MET A 122 3.11 13.28 -14.91
CA MET A 122 4.46 13.68 -14.52
C MET A 122 4.85 15.03 -15.16
N ALA A 123 4.67 15.18 -16.47
CA ALA A 123 4.99 16.41 -17.16
C ALA A 123 4.19 17.59 -16.59
N LYS A 124 2.89 17.40 -16.32
CA LYS A 124 2.04 18.43 -15.71
C LYS A 124 2.49 18.83 -14.32
N MET A 125 2.84 17.86 -13.47
CA MET A 125 3.24 18.12 -12.08
C MET A 125 4.64 18.72 -11.96
N LEU A 126 5.54 18.40 -12.89
CA LEU A 126 6.87 19.01 -12.99
C LEU A 126 6.86 20.36 -13.72
N GLY A 127 5.75 20.75 -14.34
CA GLY A 127 5.68 21.96 -15.16
C GLY A 127 6.53 21.87 -16.44
N ALA A 128 6.74 20.65 -16.95
CA ALA A 128 7.49 20.44 -18.18
C ALA A 128 6.67 20.87 -19.41
N SER A 129 7.34 21.52 -20.37
CA SER A 129 6.76 21.93 -21.64
C SER A 129 7.08 20.91 -22.73
N TRP A 130 6.14 20.70 -23.66
CA TRP A 130 6.38 19.90 -24.86
C TRP A 130 7.39 20.59 -25.79
N ILE A 131 8.24 19.79 -26.41
CA ILE A 131 9.20 20.24 -27.43
C ILE A 131 8.93 19.39 -28.68
N GLU A 132 8.69 20.05 -29.80
CA GLU A 132 8.47 19.42 -31.12
C GLU A 132 9.77 18.96 -31.77
#